data_AF-A0ABD0YMW4-F1
#
_entry.id   AF-A0ABD0YMW4-F1
#
_cell.length_a   1.000
_cell.length_b   1.000
_cell.length_c   1.000
_cell.angle_alpha   90.00
_cell.angle_beta   90.00
_cell.angle_gamma   90.00
#
_symmetry.space_group_name_H-M   'P 1'
#
loop_
_entity.id
_entity.type
_entity.pdbx_description
1 polymer ?
#
loop_
_entity_poly.entity_id
_entity_poly.type
_entity_poly.pdbx_seq_one_letter_code
_entity_poly.pdbx_strand_id
1 'polypeptide(L)'
;MKQLDLLTSFITASNELSEVALSDLKKSVFLLGTDINEKNFDAVFIELCTQNNMFTAGKSFFQMLQNQNRLNLASIGKFLRLCFALRDSCSEEDKLLIKLLCCDLTEKYPVLDVGTYESIILGISVTDSWKESMNILQKAKEVGSPISRVYSAIAEAAFSNRDFELGWAILDELLQMNKEPDISVYKKWLCTNKDDNALNRLLSFISTHNIVITQELSDLIVDNYQRLKSSPASITKISSTGICNNCTKSLQPVDVTPEEFMLLKDSFLKPVLIGNDVYLKSKPGEIDAYLKFLTNAGRVDVVLDGLNIAYAAGIKKSSPKVHSKMLMDVVKYFVARNMRVMVIGRKHMVTWPKKNMDFIFKSSSTFLADNVSSDDPLLLFGAMYSGLGTIFVSRDLMKSHKFLIKESNIRQIFERWQQKHQYYLKHVDISGNVTFQVIIFV
;
A
#
# COMPACT_ATOMS: atom_id res chain seq x y z
N MET A 1 -13.10 13.97 24.17
CA MET A 1 -14.40 14.05 23.43
C MET A 1 -15.08 15.38 23.69
N LYS A 2 -15.56 15.65 24.92
CA LYS A 2 -16.26 16.91 25.27
C LYS A 2 -15.53 18.22 24.90
N GLN A 3 -14.20 18.27 25.05
CA GLN A 3 -13.40 19.44 24.64
C GLN A 3 -13.43 19.70 23.13
N LEU A 4 -13.36 18.62 22.32
CA LEU A 4 -13.41 18.70 20.85
C LEU A 4 -14.82 19.06 20.37
N ASP A 5 -15.86 18.51 21.02
CA ASP A 5 -17.25 18.78 20.66
C ASP A 5 -17.60 20.26 20.87
N LEU A 6 -17.15 20.86 21.99
CA LEU A 6 -17.35 22.28 22.28
C LEU A 6 -16.65 23.16 21.24
N LEU A 7 -15.37 22.89 20.95
CA LEU A 7 -14.61 23.63 19.95
C LEU A 7 -15.24 23.54 18.56
N THR A 8 -15.62 22.33 18.14
CA THR A 8 -16.26 22.09 16.84
C THR A 8 -17.57 22.87 16.74
N SER A 9 -18.42 22.80 17.76
CA SER A 9 -19.68 23.54 17.80
C SER A 9 -19.46 25.04 17.67
N PHE A 10 -18.49 25.60 18.41
CA PHE A 10 -18.14 27.01 18.32
C PHE A 10 -17.67 27.42 16.93
N ILE A 11 -16.75 26.65 16.34
CA ILE A 11 -16.19 26.89 15.00
C ILE A 11 -17.30 26.87 13.95
N THR A 12 -18.23 25.91 14.02
CA THR A 12 -19.33 25.80 13.04
C THR A 12 -20.42 26.85 13.22
N ALA A 13 -20.57 27.43 14.40
CA ALA A 13 -21.61 28.41 14.70
C ALA A 13 -21.21 29.86 14.42
N SER A 14 -19.90 30.16 14.36
CA SER A 14 -19.39 31.53 14.31
C SER A 14 -18.65 31.79 13.00
N ASN A 15 -19.14 32.73 12.20
CA ASN A 15 -18.44 33.19 10.99
C ASN A 15 -17.36 34.24 11.28
N GLU A 16 -17.46 34.95 12.41
CA GLU A 16 -16.50 35.97 12.84
C GLU A 16 -15.98 35.67 14.25
N LEU A 17 -14.66 35.71 14.41
CA LEU A 17 -13.99 35.42 15.67
C LEU A 17 -13.68 36.74 16.39
N SER A 18 -14.28 36.96 17.57
CA SER A 18 -13.88 38.05 18.46
C SER A 18 -12.91 37.56 19.54
N GLU A 19 -11.98 38.41 19.96
CA GLU A 19 -11.01 38.09 21.01
C GLU A 19 -11.69 37.70 22.33
N VAL A 20 -12.78 38.38 22.68
CA VAL A 20 -13.56 38.11 23.90
C VAL A 20 -14.17 36.71 23.84
N ALA A 21 -14.82 36.36 22.73
CA ALA A 21 -15.44 35.04 22.57
C ALA A 21 -14.40 33.91 22.59
N LEU A 22 -13.22 34.12 22.00
CA LEU A 22 -12.12 33.14 22.02
C LEU A 22 -11.52 32.96 23.42
N SER A 23 -11.39 34.03 24.20
CA SER A 23 -10.93 33.96 25.59
C SER A 23 -11.89 33.14 26.45
N ASP A 24 -13.19 33.38 26.32
CA ASP A 24 -14.21 32.65 27.07
C ASP A 24 -14.27 31.19 26.63
N LEU A 25 -14.18 30.92 25.32
CA LEU A 25 -14.07 29.57 24.78
C LEU A 25 -12.86 28.82 25.38
N LYS A 26 -11.68 29.45 25.42
CA LYS A 26 -10.46 28.85 26.00
C LYS A 26 -10.69 28.42 27.45
N LYS A 27 -11.26 29.32 28.28
CA LYS A 27 -11.59 29.00 29.68
C LYS A 27 -12.54 27.81 29.76
N SER A 28 -13.62 27.81 28.98
CA SER A 28 -14.60 26.71 28.97
C SER A 28 -13.98 25.39 28.52
N VAL A 29 -13.14 25.40 27.48
CA VAL A 29 -12.47 24.19 26.99
C VAL A 29 -11.52 23.62 28.04
N PHE A 30 -10.71 24.46 28.71
CA PHE A 30 -9.75 24.00 29.72
C PHE A 30 -10.43 23.49 31.00
N LEU A 31 -11.62 23.97 31.33
CA LEU A 31 -12.42 23.44 32.43
C LEU A 31 -12.99 22.04 32.15
N LEU A 32 -13.17 21.67 30.88
CA LEU A 32 -13.79 20.41 30.47
C LEU A 32 -12.83 19.22 30.41
N GLY A 33 -11.51 19.44 30.47
CA GLY A 33 -10.52 18.36 30.43
C GLY A 33 -9.08 18.84 30.24
N THR A 34 -8.15 17.89 30.13
CA THR A 34 -6.70 18.16 30.04
C THR A 34 -6.08 17.87 28.67
N ASP A 35 -6.83 17.23 27.76
CA ASP A 35 -6.33 16.81 26.44
C ASP A 35 -6.00 18.02 25.57
N ILE A 36 -6.85 19.05 25.64
CA ILE A 36 -6.60 20.37 25.03
C ILE A 36 -6.23 21.36 26.13
N ASN A 37 -5.05 21.97 26.00
CA ASN A 37 -4.47 22.91 26.94
C ASN A 37 -3.82 24.08 26.20
N GLU A 38 -3.28 25.04 26.96
CA GLU A 38 -2.71 26.27 26.40
C GLU A 38 -1.61 26.03 25.34
N LYS A 39 -0.85 24.95 25.44
CA LYS A 39 0.26 24.66 24.52
C LYS A 39 -0.20 24.12 23.16
N ASN A 40 -1.34 23.41 23.12
CA ASN A 40 -1.81 22.74 21.90
C ASN A 40 -3.12 23.33 21.34
N PHE A 41 -3.82 24.19 22.10
CA PHE A 41 -5.10 24.77 21.70
C PHE A 41 -5.04 25.39 20.31
N ASP A 42 -4.04 26.25 20.05
CA ASP A 42 -4.00 27.03 18.82
C ASP A 42 -3.85 26.13 17.58
N ALA A 43 -3.01 25.09 17.66
CA ALA A 43 -2.86 24.10 16.59
C ALA A 43 -4.11 23.21 16.42
N VAL A 44 -4.74 22.81 17.53
CA VAL A 44 -5.98 22.00 17.50
C VAL A 44 -7.15 22.80 16.91
N PHE A 45 -7.24 24.09 17.20
CA PHE A 45 -8.27 24.97 16.64
C PHE A 45 -8.19 25.03 15.11
N ILE A 46 -6.99 25.27 14.55
CA ILE A 46 -6.78 25.33 13.09
C ILE A 46 -7.03 23.95 12.43
N GLU A 47 -6.61 22.87 13.09
CA GLU A 47 -6.91 21.50 12.63
C GLU A 47 -8.42 21.25 12.56
N LEU A 48 -9.19 21.67 13.57
CA LEU A 48 -10.65 21.56 13.56
C LEU A 48 -11.29 22.43 12.47
N CYS A 49 -10.76 23.62 12.20
CA CYS A 49 -11.20 24.41 11.05
C CYS A 49 -10.99 23.66 9.73
N THR A 50 -9.88 22.93 9.59
CA THR A 50 -9.62 22.09 8.41
C THR A 50 -10.65 20.96 8.29
N GLN A 51 -10.89 20.23 9.39
CA GLN A 51 -11.82 19.09 9.41
C GLN A 51 -13.28 19.49 9.14
N ASN A 52 -13.65 20.74 9.46
CA ASN A 52 -14.99 21.28 9.27
C ASN A 52 -15.12 22.19 8.04
N ASN A 53 -14.10 22.26 7.18
CA ASN A 53 -14.07 23.12 5.97
C ASN A 53 -14.26 24.62 6.25
N MET A 54 -13.83 25.11 7.41
CA MET A 54 -14.00 26.50 7.85
C MET A 54 -12.75 27.35 7.55
N PHE A 55 -12.48 27.63 6.27
CA PHE A 55 -11.29 28.38 5.84
C PHE A 55 -11.20 29.78 6.46
N THR A 56 -12.27 30.57 6.37
CA THR A 56 -12.31 31.96 6.85
C THR A 56 -12.05 32.06 8.36
N ALA A 57 -12.67 31.17 9.15
CA ALA A 57 -12.44 31.13 10.59
C ALA A 57 -10.99 30.74 10.93
N GLY A 58 -10.44 29.71 10.27
CA GLY A 58 -9.06 29.30 10.46
C GLY A 58 -8.05 30.38 10.08
N LYS A 59 -8.29 31.08 8.96
CA LYS A 59 -7.47 32.22 8.50
C LYS A 59 -7.53 33.40 9.47
N SER A 60 -8.72 33.81 9.88
CA SER A 60 -8.90 34.90 10.86
C SER A 60 -8.18 34.58 12.17
N PHE A 61 -8.35 33.37 12.69
CA PHE A 61 -7.64 32.92 13.89
C PHE A 61 -6.12 32.94 13.72
N PHE A 62 -5.60 32.46 12.58
CA PHE A 62 -4.16 32.50 12.30
C PHE A 62 -3.61 33.93 12.25
N GLN A 63 -4.32 34.86 11.62
CA GLN A 63 -3.96 36.29 11.57
C GLN A 63 -3.95 36.92 12.97
N MET A 64 -4.90 36.56 13.84
CA MET A 64 -4.89 37.00 15.23
C MET A 64 -3.64 36.51 15.97
N LEU A 65 -3.26 35.24 15.79
CA LEU A 65 -2.02 34.70 16.38
C LEU A 65 -0.77 35.43 15.84
N GLN A 66 -0.76 35.79 14.57
CA GLN A 66 0.32 36.56 13.95
C GLN A 66 0.43 37.96 14.58
N ASN A 67 -0.68 38.68 14.71
CA ASN A 67 -0.71 40.02 15.31
C ASN A 67 -0.28 40.01 16.79
N GLN A 68 -0.56 38.92 17.50
CA GLN A 68 -0.14 38.72 18.89
C GLN A 68 1.28 38.17 19.04
N ASN A 69 1.99 37.92 17.94
CA ASN A 69 3.31 37.30 17.90
C ASN A 69 3.37 35.93 18.63
N ARG A 70 2.31 35.13 18.49
CA ARG A 70 2.12 33.81 19.15
C ARG A 70 2.26 32.63 18.20
N LEU A 71 2.72 32.86 16.97
CA LEU A 71 2.95 31.80 16.00
C LEU A 71 4.07 30.85 16.46
N ASN A 72 3.81 29.56 16.37
CA ASN A 72 4.78 28.50 16.60
C ASN A 72 4.76 27.49 15.44
N LEU A 73 5.72 26.57 15.42
CA LEU A 73 5.85 25.56 14.36
C LEU A 73 4.56 24.76 14.14
N ALA A 74 3.86 24.40 15.22
CA ALA A 74 2.63 23.63 15.12
C ALA A 74 1.50 24.45 14.49
N SER A 75 1.26 25.68 14.95
CA SER A 75 0.22 26.56 14.39
C SER A 75 0.48 26.89 12.92
N ILE A 76 1.75 27.16 12.54
CA ILE A 76 2.14 27.40 11.14
C ILE A 76 1.91 26.12 10.32
N GLY A 77 2.41 24.97 10.77
CA GLY A 77 2.22 23.71 10.05
C GLY A 77 0.74 23.35 9.85
N LYS A 78 -0.12 23.59 10.84
CA LYS A 78 -1.56 23.40 10.73
C LYS A 78 -2.23 24.37 9.76
N PHE A 79 -1.78 25.63 9.73
CA PHE A 79 -2.28 26.60 8.76
C PHE A 79 -1.90 26.24 7.32
N LEU A 80 -0.66 25.79 7.09
CA LEU A 80 -0.23 25.32 5.76
C LEU A 80 -1.08 24.12 5.29
N ARG A 81 -1.42 23.20 6.19
CA ARG A 81 -2.32 22.07 5.91
C ARG A 81 -3.76 22.52 5.64
N LEU A 82 -4.28 23.52 6.38
CA LEU A 82 -5.58 24.14 6.12
C LEU A 82 -5.64 24.72 4.70
N CYS A 83 -4.61 25.50 4.32
CA CYS A 83 -4.51 26.09 2.99
C CYS A 83 -4.45 25.04 1.88
N PHE A 84 -3.73 23.92 2.09
CA PHE A 84 -3.72 22.83 1.13
C PHE A 84 -5.09 22.15 0.98
N ALA A 85 -5.74 21.83 2.12
CA ALA A 85 -7.04 21.17 2.13
C ALA A 85 -8.12 22.02 1.45
N LEU A 86 -8.10 23.34 1.70
CA LEU A 86 -9.09 24.31 1.21
C LEU A 86 -8.48 25.26 0.17
N ARG A 87 -7.60 24.75 -0.68
CA ARG A 87 -6.82 25.53 -1.66
C ARG A 87 -7.65 26.37 -2.62
N ASP A 88 -8.87 25.92 -2.93
CA ASP A 88 -9.79 26.67 -3.79
C ASP A 88 -10.32 27.95 -3.12
N SER A 89 -10.19 28.07 -1.80
CA SER A 89 -10.56 29.26 -1.02
C SER A 89 -9.40 30.23 -0.77
N CYS A 90 -8.16 29.85 -1.13
CA CYS A 90 -6.97 30.69 -0.89
C CYS A 90 -6.92 31.85 -1.89
N SER A 91 -6.75 33.08 -1.40
CA SER A 91 -6.47 34.24 -2.25
C SER A 91 -5.00 34.27 -2.69
N GLU A 92 -4.66 35.18 -3.61
CA GLU A 92 -3.24 35.41 -3.98
C GLU A 92 -2.43 35.95 -2.80
N GLU A 93 -3.02 36.76 -1.93
CA GLU A 93 -2.40 37.21 -0.68
C GLU A 93 -2.09 36.03 0.26
N ASP A 94 -3.00 35.06 0.35
CA ASP A 94 -2.77 33.85 1.14
C ASP A 94 -1.61 33.04 0.57
N LYS A 95 -1.51 32.90 -0.75
CA LYS A 95 -0.40 32.22 -1.41
C LYS A 95 0.94 32.92 -1.16
N LEU A 96 0.97 34.25 -1.16
CA LEU A 96 2.17 35.02 -0.81
C LEU A 96 2.58 34.80 0.66
N LEU A 97 1.60 34.82 1.58
CA LEU A 97 1.85 34.52 2.99
C LEU A 97 2.39 33.11 3.19
N ILE A 98 1.83 32.11 2.49
CA ILE A 98 2.32 30.72 2.52
C ILE A 98 3.79 30.65 2.12
N LYS A 99 4.18 31.29 1.01
CA LYS A 99 5.58 31.32 0.58
C LYS A 99 6.49 31.92 1.64
N LEU A 100 6.11 33.07 2.19
CA LEU A 100 6.88 33.75 3.23
C LEU A 100 7.08 32.84 4.44
N LEU A 101 6.02 32.22 4.94
CA LEU A 101 6.09 31.28 6.07
C LEU A 101 7.00 30.07 5.76
N CYS A 102 6.91 29.50 4.55
CA CYS A 102 7.75 28.40 4.14
C CYS A 102 9.24 28.80 4.04
N CYS A 103 9.55 29.96 3.47
CA CYS A 103 10.90 30.51 3.42
C CYS A 103 11.45 30.73 4.83
N ASP A 104 10.70 31.44 5.69
CA ASP A 104 11.11 31.72 7.07
C ASP A 104 11.42 30.44 7.85
N LEU A 105 10.59 29.40 7.70
CA LEU A 105 10.81 28.12 8.36
C LEU A 105 12.07 27.41 7.86
N THR A 106 12.31 27.41 6.55
CA THR A 106 13.44 26.70 5.95
C THR A 106 14.77 27.44 6.12
N GLU A 107 14.75 28.77 6.27
CA GLU A 107 15.94 29.58 6.58
C GLU A 107 16.28 29.57 8.08
N LYS A 108 15.25 29.68 8.94
CA LYS A 108 15.45 29.76 10.40
C LYS A 108 15.91 28.44 11.01
N TYR A 109 15.49 27.30 10.44
CA TYR A 109 15.77 25.98 11.00
C TYR A 109 16.55 25.12 10.00
N PRO A 110 17.84 24.82 10.27
CA PRO A 110 18.66 23.99 9.38
C PRO A 110 18.12 22.56 9.21
N VAL A 111 17.50 22.01 10.26
CA VAL A 111 16.90 20.67 10.27
C VAL A 111 15.54 20.75 10.94
N LEU A 112 14.52 20.23 10.27
CA LEU A 112 13.15 20.12 10.76
C LEU A 112 12.77 18.64 10.88
N ASP A 113 11.78 18.34 11.73
CA ASP A 113 11.18 17.01 11.75
C ASP A 113 10.37 16.75 10.47
N VAL A 114 10.14 15.47 10.16
CA VAL A 114 9.42 15.06 8.95
C VAL A 114 8.03 15.70 8.87
N GLY A 115 7.27 15.80 9.97
CA GLY A 115 5.91 16.33 9.96
C GLY A 115 5.85 17.83 9.63
N THR A 116 6.87 18.59 10.06
CA THR A 116 7.02 19.99 9.68
C THR A 116 7.37 20.12 8.20
N TYR A 117 8.32 19.34 7.68
CA TYR A 117 8.62 19.33 6.24
C TYR A 117 7.40 18.96 5.38
N GLU A 118 6.63 17.95 5.80
CA GLU A 118 5.39 17.57 5.12
C GLU A 118 4.41 18.75 5.07
N SER A 119 4.26 19.49 6.17
CA SER A 119 3.36 20.65 6.22
C SER A 119 3.82 21.77 5.29
N ILE A 120 5.14 22.00 5.21
CA ILE A 120 5.76 22.95 4.27
C ILE A 120 5.48 22.53 2.82
N ILE A 121 5.67 21.25 2.48
CA ILE A 121 5.41 20.75 1.13
C ILE A 121 3.94 20.92 0.76
N LEU A 122 3.02 20.55 1.65
CA LEU A 122 1.59 20.73 1.41
C LEU A 122 1.24 22.20 1.17
N GLY A 123 1.77 23.11 2.01
CA GLY A 123 1.59 24.55 1.83
C GLY A 123 2.15 25.06 0.51
N ILE A 124 3.44 24.86 0.24
CA ILE A 124 4.08 25.42 -0.95
C ILE A 124 3.53 24.85 -2.27
N SER A 125 2.96 23.63 -2.24
CA SER A 125 2.34 23.00 -3.41
C SER A 125 1.14 23.75 -3.97
N VAL A 126 0.48 24.62 -3.19
CA VAL A 126 -0.64 25.44 -3.66
C VAL A 126 -0.20 26.78 -4.28
N THR A 127 1.10 27.06 -4.28
CA THR A 127 1.68 28.33 -4.75
C THR A 127 2.39 28.14 -6.11
N ASP A 128 2.80 29.23 -6.75
CA ASP A 128 3.62 29.16 -7.97
C ASP A 128 5.05 28.59 -7.71
N SER A 129 5.53 28.64 -6.45
CA SER A 129 6.79 28.08 -5.96
C SER A 129 6.72 26.57 -5.71
N TRP A 130 5.65 25.89 -6.15
CA TRP A 130 5.44 24.47 -5.88
C TRP A 130 6.65 23.59 -6.25
N LYS A 131 7.49 23.96 -7.23
CA LYS A 131 8.70 23.18 -7.59
C LYS A 131 9.72 23.08 -6.46
N GLU A 132 9.74 24.04 -5.53
CA GLU A 132 10.61 24.01 -4.35
C GLU A 132 10.30 22.82 -3.43
N SER A 133 9.06 22.31 -3.48
CA SER A 133 8.66 21.10 -2.75
C SER A 133 9.56 19.90 -3.03
N MET A 134 10.18 19.81 -4.20
CA MET A 134 11.08 18.72 -4.55
C MET A 134 12.34 18.69 -3.69
N ASN A 135 12.96 19.85 -3.47
CA ASN A 135 14.14 19.97 -2.61
C ASN A 135 13.77 19.67 -1.15
N ILE A 136 12.60 20.15 -0.72
CA ILE A 136 12.09 19.94 0.64
C ILE A 136 11.74 18.47 0.86
N LEU A 137 11.21 17.78 -0.17
CA LEU A 137 10.93 16.35 -0.13
C LEU A 137 12.21 15.53 0.08
N GLN A 138 13.32 15.90 -0.57
CA GLN A 138 14.61 15.21 -0.35
C GLN A 138 15.07 15.35 1.10
N LYS A 139 15.03 16.58 1.65
CA LYS A 139 15.32 16.82 3.08
C LYS A 139 14.41 16.02 4.01
N ALA A 140 13.12 15.90 3.67
CA ALA A 140 12.17 15.13 4.45
C ALA A 140 12.50 13.63 4.48
N LYS A 141 12.98 13.08 3.36
CA LYS A 141 13.42 11.68 3.23
C LYS A 141 14.70 11.37 4.03
N GLU A 142 15.56 12.36 4.24
CA GLU A 142 16.76 12.22 5.07
C GLU A 142 16.43 12.05 6.56
N VAL A 143 15.35 12.67 7.03
CA VAL A 143 14.95 12.68 8.44
C VAL A 143 13.89 11.63 8.77
N GLY A 144 13.07 11.21 7.79
CA GLY A 144 12.00 10.25 8.02
C GLY A 144 11.36 9.72 6.74
N SER A 145 10.17 9.13 6.87
CA SER A 145 9.40 8.61 5.74
C SER A 145 8.15 9.47 5.50
N PRO A 146 8.15 10.37 4.49
CA PRO A 146 7.02 11.25 4.24
C PRO A 146 5.74 10.47 3.86
N ILE A 147 4.57 10.95 4.28
CA ILE A 147 3.27 10.34 3.97
C ILE A 147 2.87 10.46 2.48
N SER A 148 1.97 9.59 2.02
CA SER A 148 1.50 9.56 0.62
C SER A 148 0.90 10.87 0.12
N ARG A 149 0.21 11.59 1.02
CA ARG A 149 -0.43 12.87 0.71
C ARG A 149 0.56 13.93 0.23
N VAL A 150 1.81 13.88 0.68
CA VAL A 150 2.86 14.82 0.25
C VAL A 150 3.24 14.59 -1.22
N TYR A 151 3.47 13.35 -1.62
CA TYR A 151 3.74 13.00 -3.02
C TYR A 151 2.53 13.33 -3.91
N SER A 152 1.32 13.05 -3.42
CA SER A 152 0.07 13.37 -4.11
C SER A 152 -0.06 14.88 -4.33
N ALA A 153 0.25 15.71 -3.33
CA ALA A 153 0.24 17.17 -3.45
C ALA A 153 1.22 17.68 -4.51
N ILE A 154 2.45 17.14 -4.55
CA ILE A 154 3.46 17.50 -5.55
C ILE A 154 2.98 17.09 -6.95
N ALA A 155 2.45 15.88 -7.11
CA ALA A 155 1.93 15.41 -8.39
C ALA A 155 0.73 16.24 -8.87
N GLU A 156 -0.20 16.62 -7.97
CA GLU A 156 -1.30 17.53 -8.27
C GLU A 156 -0.81 18.90 -8.75
N ALA A 157 0.20 19.46 -8.07
CA ALA A 157 0.80 20.74 -8.46
C ALA A 157 1.48 20.63 -9.83
N ALA A 158 2.23 19.57 -10.07
CA ALA A 158 2.88 19.29 -11.35
C ALA A 158 1.86 19.17 -12.48
N PHE A 159 0.80 18.39 -12.30
CA PHE A 159 -0.28 18.26 -13.28
C PHE A 159 -1.03 19.57 -13.51
N SER A 160 -1.30 20.35 -12.46
CA SER A 160 -1.92 21.68 -12.58
C SER A 160 -1.08 22.62 -13.44
N ASN A 161 0.24 22.51 -13.36
CA ASN A 161 1.21 23.32 -14.10
C ASN A 161 1.70 22.66 -15.40
N ARG A 162 1.03 21.58 -15.85
CA ARG A 162 1.35 20.81 -17.08
C ARG A 162 2.76 20.19 -17.12
N ASP A 163 3.40 20.04 -15.97
CA ASP A 163 4.65 19.29 -15.82
C ASP A 163 4.33 17.80 -15.63
N PHE A 164 3.81 17.18 -16.69
CA PHE A 164 3.25 15.83 -16.63
C PHE A 164 4.30 14.77 -16.31
N GLU A 165 5.52 14.92 -16.84
CA GLU A 165 6.61 13.98 -16.60
C GLU A 165 6.99 13.94 -15.12
N LEU A 166 7.14 15.10 -14.48
CA LEU A 166 7.41 15.16 -13.05
C LEU A 166 6.25 14.57 -12.23
N GLY A 167 5.00 14.87 -12.60
CA GLY A 167 3.83 14.34 -11.92
C GLY A 167 3.79 12.81 -11.94
N TRP A 168 4.03 12.18 -13.09
CA TRP A 168 4.10 10.72 -13.18
C TRP A 168 5.31 10.13 -12.45
N ALA A 169 6.49 10.74 -12.56
CA ALA A 169 7.69 10.27 -11.87
C ALA A 169 7.55 10.26 -10.34
N ILE A 170 6.86 11.25 -9.77
CA ILE A 170 6.57 11.30 -8.33
C ILE A 170 5.59 10.19 -7.89
N LEU A 171 4.62 9.85 -8.74
CA LEU A 171 3.70 8.75 -8.45
C LEU A 171 4.37 7.39 -8.60
N ASP A 172 5.27 7.23 -9.55
CA ASP A 172 6.13 6.05 -9.69
C ASP A 172 6.96 5.84 -8.43
N GLU A 173 7.62 6.91 -7.94
CA GLU A 173 8.37 6.86 -6.69
C GLU A 173 7.48 6.44 -5.52
N LEU A 174 6.28 7.03 -5.39
CA LEU A 174 5.33 6.72 -4.33
C LEU A 174 4.93 5.23 -4.33
N LEU A 175 4.61 4.68 -5.50
CA LEU A 175 4.19 3.29 -5.65
C LEU A 175 5.36 2.31 -5.42
N GLN A 176 6.60 2.70 -5.78
CA GLN A 176 7.79 1.91 -5.44
C GLN A 176 7.97 1.76 -3.92
N MET A 177 7.45 2.69 -3.12
CA MET A 177 7.41 2.61 -1.65
C MET A 177 6.18 1.90 -1.08
N ASN A 178 5.36 1.24 -1.92
CA ASN A 178 4.11 0.59 -1.51
C ASN A 178 3.09 1.53 -0.88
N LYS A 179 3.07 2.78 -1.32
CA LYS A 179 2.11 3.78 -0.86
C LYS A 179 1.19 4.12 -2.02
N GLU A 180 -0.10 4.28 -1.72
CA GLU A 180 -1.11 4.57 -2.73
C GLU A 180 -1.26 6.09 -2.91
N PRO A 181 -1.39 6.59 -4.16
CA PRO A 181 -1.76 7.98 -4.43
C PRO A 181 -3.17 8.32 -3.94
N ASP A 182 -3.37 9.58 -3.53
CA ASP A 182 -4.70 10.11 -3.24
C ASP A 182 -5.51 10.20 -4.56
N ILE A 183 -6.81 9.90 -4.49
CA ILE A 183 -7.75 9.97 -5.63
C ILE A 183 -7.78 11.35 -6.31
N SER A 184 -7.50 12.41 -5.56
CA SER A 184 -7.45 13.79 -6.04
C SER A 184 -6.42 13.98 -7.16
N VAL A 185 -5.35 13.19 -7.17
CA VAL A 185 -4.31 13.22 -8.21
C VAL A 185 -4.88 12.79 -9.55
N TYR A 186 -5.61 11.67 -9.59
CA TYR A 186 -6.22 11.16 -10.82
C TYR A 186 -7.30 12.13 -11.33
N LYS A 187 -8.10 12.69 -10.42
CA LYS A 187 -9.07 13.74 -10.74
C LYS A 187 -8.36 14.94 -11.37
N LYS A 188 -7.24 15.38 -10.79
CA LYS A 188 -6.47 16.51 -11.31
C LYS A 188 -5.91 16.23 -12.71
N TRP A 189 -5.33 15.05 -12.93
CA TRP A 189 -4.84 14.62 -14.25
C TRP A 189 -5.94 14.70 -15.32
N LEU A 190 -7.09 14.07 -15.08
CA LEU A 190 -8.20 14.01 -16.04
C LEU A 190 -8.96 15.34 -16.21
N CYS A 191 -8.88 16.22 -15.21
CA CYS A 191 -9.41 17.58 -15.31
C CYS A 191 -8.49 18.47 -16.15
N THR A 192 -7.18 18.41 -15.95
CA THR A 192 -6.22 19.30 -16.62
C THR A 192 -5.86 18.83 -18.04
N ASN A 193 -5.68 17.52 -18.23
CA ASN A 193 -5.35 16.97 -19.54
C ASN A 193 -6.63 16.64 -20.32
N LYS A 194 -6.90 17.41 -21.38
CA LYS A 194 -8.06 17.25 -22.27
C LYS A 194 -7.76 16.40 -23.51
N ASP A 195 -6.57 15.83 -23.61
CA ASP A 195 -6.24 14.88 -24.68
C ASP A 195 -7.15 13.64 -24.56
N ASP A 196 -7.63 13.16 -25.70
CA ASP A 196 -8.38 11.91 -25.83
C ASP A 196 -7.62 10.70 -25.23
N ASN A 197 -6.29 10.76 -25.19
CA ASN A 197 -5.43 9.73 -24.62
C ASN A 197 -5.16 9.89 -23.12
N ALA A 198 -5.62 10.96 -22.46
CA ALA A 198 -5.38 11.16 -21.04
C ALA A 198 -5.92 9.99 -20.19
N LEU A 199 -7.11 9.50 -20.55
CA LEU A 199 -7.70 8.34 -19.89
C LEU A 199 -6.89 7.06 -20.15
N ASN A 200 -6.45 6.83 -21.39
CA ASN A 200 -5.63 5.67 -21.75
C ASN A 200 -4.29 5.65 -21.00
N ARG A 201 -3.64 6.81 -20.83
CA ARG A 201 -2.42 6.96 -20.01
C ARG A 201 -2.68 6.56 -18.56
N LEU A 202 -3.78 7.04 -17.96
CA LEU A 202 -4.16 6.69 -16.59
C LEU A 202 -4.46 5.20 -16.46
N LEU A 203 -5.24 4.62 -17.37
CA LEU A 203 -5.54 3.18 -17.35
C LEU A 203 -4.28 2.33 -17.51
N SER A 204 -3.35 2.76 -18.36
CA SER A 204 -2.04 2.11 -18.52
C SER A 204 -1.23 2.19 -17.23
N PHE A 205 -1.24 3.32 -16.54
CA PHE A 205 -0.58 3.49 -15.24
C PHE A 205 -1.20 2.59 -14.17
N ILE A 206 -2.52 2.61 -14.02
CA ILE A 206 -3.25 1.72 -13.09
C ILE A 206 -2.91 0.25 -13.36
N SER A 207 -2.93 -0.17 -14.63
CA SER A 207 -2.58 -1.53 -15.02
C SER A 207 -1.11 -1.87 -14.78
N THR A 208 -0.20 -0.91 -15.01
CA THR A 208 1.25 -1.12 -14.90
C THR A 208 1.65 -1.35 -13.44
N HIS A 209 1.01 -0.63 -12.53
CA HIS A 209 1.28 -0.68 -11.10
C HIS A 209 0.29 -1.53 -10.31
N ASN A 210 -0.66 -2.18 -11.01
CA ASN A 210 -1.71 -3.01 -10.41
C ASN A 210 -2.44 -2.30 -9.26
N ILE A 211 -2.82 -1.05 -9.51
CA ILE A 211 -3.46 -0.19 -8.52
C ILE A 211 -4.88 -0.68 -8.27
N VAL A 212 -5.23 -0.86 -7.00
CA VAL A 212 -6.58 -1.23 -6.58
C VAL A 212 -7.56 -0.13 -7.01
N ILE A 213 -8.57 -0.52 -7.79
CA ILE A 213 -9.60 0.40 -8.26
C ILE A 213 -10.68 0.50 -7.17
N THR A 214 -10.66 1.60 -6.42
CA THR A 214 -11.72 1.93 -5.46
C THR A 214 -13.01 2.31 -6.19
N GLN A 215 -14.14 2.29 -5.47
CA GLN A 215 -15.42 2.75 -6.01
C GLN A 215 -15.31 4.19 -6.56
N GLU A 216 -14.67 5.10 -5.81
CA GLU A 216 -14.48 6.49 -6.21
C GLU A 216 -13.63 6.63 -7.50
N LEU A 217 -12.57 5.83 -7.64
CA LEU A 217 -11.78 5.80 -8.87
C LEU A 217 -12.57 5.22 -10.05
N SER A 218 -13.40 4.20 -9.81
CA SER A 218 -14.26 3.63 -10.84
C SER A 218 -15.30 4.63 -11.36
N ASP A 219 -15.93 5.39 -10.46
CA ASP A 219 -16.89 6.44 -10.81
C ASP A 219 -16.21 7.54 -11.61
N LEU A 220 -15.01 7.98 -11.18
CA LEU A 220 -14.21 8.97 -11.90
C LEU A 220 -13.84 8.53 -13.33
N ILE A 221 -13.49 7.25 -13.53
CA ILE A 221 -13.17 6.67 -14.84
C ILE A 221 -14.42 6.65 -15.73
N VAL A 222 -15.56 6.19 -15.19
CA VAL A 222 -16.84 6.13 -15.92
C VAL A 222 -17.27 7.52 -16.37
N ASP A 223 -17.28 8.51 -15.47
CA ASP A 223 -17.66 9.88 -15.78
C ASP A 223 -16.78 10.49 -16.86
N ASN A 224 -15.46 10.28 -16.78
CA ASN A 224 -14.53 10.79 -17.78
C ASN A 224 -14.71 10.11 -19.14
N TYR A 225 -14.94 8.79 -19.18
CA TYR A 225 -15.16 8.07 -20.42
C TYR A 225 -16.44 8.55 -21.11
N GLN A 226 -17.54 8.67 -20.37
CA GLN A 226 -18.83 9.14 -20.89
C GLN A 226 -18.71 10.57 -21.46
N ARG A 227 -18.00 11.47 -20.75
CA ARG A 227 -17.73 12.84 -21.19
C ARG A 227 -16.93 12.89 -22.50
N LEU A 228 -15.93 12.01 -22.68
CA LEU A 228 -15.04 12.04 -23.83
C LEU A 228 -15.60 11.33 -25.07
N LYS A 229 -16.24 10.17 -24.90
CA LYS A 229 -16.62 9.29 -26.01
C LYS A 229 -18.12 9.26 -26.31
N SER A 230 -18.94 10.03 -25.58
CA SER A 230 -20.42 10.05 -25.71
C SER A 230 -21.04 8.65 -25.78
N SER A 231 -20.38 7.66 -25.19
CA SER A 231 -20.71 6.25 -25.23
C SER A 231 -21.07 5.78 -23.83
N PRO A 232 -22.05 4.88 -23.67
CA PRO A 232 -22.42 4.40 -22.35
C PRO A 232 -21.26 3.62 -21.71
N ALA A 233 -20.95 3.96 -20.45
CA ALA A 233 -20.06 3.21 -19.59
C ALA A 233 -20.79 2.89 -18.28
N SER A 234 -20.58 1.70 -17.74
CA SER A 234 -21.23 1.26 -16.51
C SER A 234 -20.34 0.29 -15.75
N ILE A 235 -20.51 0.29 -14.42
CA ILE A 235 -19.91 -0.70 -13.54
C ILE A 235 -20.74 -1.99 -13.64
N THR A 236 -20.07 -3.13 -13.76
CA THR A 236 -20.73 -4.43 -13.89
C THR A 236 -19.98 -5.52 -13.16
N LYS A 237 -20.57 -6.72 -13.11
CA LYS A 237 -19.98 -7.91 -12.51
C LYS A 237 -19.47 -8.86 -13.59
N ILE A 238 -18.45 -9.61 -13.24
CA ILE A 238 -17.92 -10.70 -14.06
C ILE A 238 -18.45 -12.02 -13.49
N SER A 239 -18.88 -12.92 -14.35
CA SER A 239 -19.29 -14.27 -13.97
C SER A 239 -18.10 -15.08 -13.42
N SER A 240 -18.38 -16.21 -12.76
CA SER A 240 -17.34 -17.16 -12.34
C SER A 240 -16.54 -17.77 -13.51
N THR A 241 -17.04 -17.65 -14.74
CA THR A 241 -16.38 -18.10 -15.97
C THR A 241 -15.64 -16.98 -16.70
N GLY A 242 -15.52 -15.79 -16.11
CA GLY A 242 -14.79 -14.67 -16.72
C GLY A 242 -15.58 -13.89 -17.78
N ILE A 243 -16.91 -14.03 -17.82
CA ILE A 243 -17.78 -13.36 -18.80
C ILE A 243 -18.36 -12.08 -18.20
N CYS A 244 -18.28 -10.97 -18.93
CA CYS A 244 -18.88 -9.70 -18.53
C CYS A 244 -20.41 -9.76 -18.58
N ASN A 245 -21.09 -9.43 -17.47
CA ASN A 245 -22.55 -9.47 -17.41
C ASN A 245 -23.23 -8.38 -18.25
N ASN A 246 -22.51 -7.32 -18.64
CA ASN A 246 -23.06 -6.23 -19.45
C ASN A 246 -22.86 -6.47 -20.95
N CYS A 247 -21.63 -6.71 -21.39
CA CYS A 247 -21.29 -6.82 -22.82
C CYS A 247 -21.11 -8.26 -23.33
N THR A 248 -21.27 -9.25 -22.46
CA THR A 248 -21.14 -10.70 -22.73
C THR A 248 -19.79 -11.17 -23.30
N LYS A 249 -18.81 -10.26 -23.41
CA LYS A 249 -17.44 -10.61 -23.81
C LYS A 249 -16.72 -11.35 -22.69
N SER A 250 -15.86 -12.29 -23.08
CA SER A 250 -14.93 -12.96 -22.18
C SER A 250 -13.73 -12.06 -21.88
N LEU A 251 -13.33 -12.01 -20.61
CA LEU A 251 -12.02 -11.46 -20.23
C LEU A 251 -10.92 -12.37 -20.76
N GLN A 252 -9.75 -11.78 -20.99
CA GLN A 252 -8.55 -12.55 -21.32
C GLN A 252 -8.07 -13.29 -20.06
N PRO A 253 -7.75 -14.58 -20.15
CA PRO A 253 -7.19 -15.31 -19.04
C PRO A 253 -5.83 -14.70 -18.66
N VAL A 254 -5.55 -14.68 -17.36
CA VAL A 254 -4.23 -14.28 -16.87
C VAL A 254 -3.27 -15.42 -17.16
N ASP A 255 -2.45 -15.24 -18.19
CA ASP A 255 -1.43 -16.20 -18.59
C ASP A 255 -0.03 -15.58 -18.54
N VAL A 256 0.94 -16.48 -18.35
CA VAL A 256 2.37 -16.21 -18.40
C VAL A 256 2.98 -17.14 -19.43
N THR A 257 3.65 -16.59 -20.43
CA THR A 257 4.28 -17.41 -21.48
C THR A 257 5.50 -18.16 -20.93
N PRO A 258 5.96 -19.24 -21.60
CA PRO A 258 7.21 -19.91 -21.23
C PRO A 258 8.42 -18.97 -21.17
N GLU A 259 8.51 -18.00 -22.08
CA GLU A 259 9.59 -17.02 -22.16
C GLU A 259 9.52 -16.05 -20.98
N GLU A 260 8.34 -15.51 -20.68
CA GLU A 260 8.10 -14.65 -19.52
C GLU A 260 8.44 -15.40 -18.22
N PHE A 261 8.03 -16.66 -18.11
CA PHE A 261 8.34 -17.49 -16.96
C PHE A 261 9.85 -17.75 -16.82
N MET A 262 10.56 -17.98 -17.91
CA MET A 262 12.02 -18.14 -17.88
C MET A 262 12.71 -16.84 -17.46
N LEU A 263 12.23 -15.67 -17.92
CA LEU A 263 12.72 -14.37 -17.46
C LEU A 263 12.49 -14.18 -15.95
N LEU A 264 11.28 -14.47 -15.47
CA LEU A 264 10.95 -14.41 -14.04
C LEU A 264 11.85 -15.34 -13.22
N LYS A 265 11.96 -16.59 -13.66
CA LYS A 265 12.78 -17.62 -13.03
C LYS A 265 14.23 -17.17 -12.98
N ASP A 266 14.83 -16.73 -14.07
CA ASP A 266 16.21 -16.26 -14.10
C ASP A 266 16.44 -15.08 -13.15
N SER A 267 15.48 -14.16 -13.10
CA SER A 267 15.56 -12.96 -12.26
C SER A 267 15.44 -13.28 -10.76
N PHE A 268 14.74 -14.36 -10.42
CA PHE A 268 14.61 -14.85 -9.05
C PHE A 268 15.77 -15.78 -8.64
N LEU A 269 16.19 -16.68 -9.53
CA LEU A 269 17.17 -17.73 -9.24
C LEU A 269 18.63 -17.24 -9.34
N LYS A 270 18.99 -16.41 -10.33
CA LYS A 270 20.40 -15.99 -10.53
C LYS A 270 20.98 -15.26 -9.32
N PRO A 271 20.28 -14.31 -8.67
CA PRO A 271 20.84 -13.63 -7.50
C PRO A 271 21.14 -14.60 -6.35
N VAL A 272 20.25 -15.56 -6.11
CA VAL A 272 20.42 -16.62 -5.10
C VAL A 272 21.62 -17.52 -5.42
N LEU A 273 21.82 -17.88 -6.69
CA LEU A 273 22.90 -18.79 -7.11
C LEU A 273 24.28 -18.12 -7.14
N ILE A 274 24.35 -16.81 -7.38
CA ILE A 274 25.62 -16.06 -7.51
C ILE A 274 26.14 -15.56 -6.14
N GLY A 275 25.47 -15.93 -5.04
CA GLY A 275 25.89 -15.58 -3.67
C GLY A 275 25.49 -14.17 -3.24
N ASN A 276 24.64 -13.50 -4.00
CA ASN A 276 23.98 -12.28 -3.58
C ASN A 276 22.70 -12.68 -2.85
N ASP A 277 22.81 -13.04 -1.56
CA ASP A 277 21.75 -13.42 -0.60
C ASP A 277 20.63 -12.36 -0.41
N VAL A 278 20.43 -11.47 -1.38
CA VAL A 278 19.45 -10.37 -1.37
C VAL A 278 18.03 -10.89 -1.10
N TYR A 279 17.71 -12.11 -1.55
CA TYR A 279 16.37 -12.71 -1.41
C TYR A 279 16.24 -13.67 -0.23
N LEU A 280 17.33 -14.31 0.20
CA LEU A 280 17.31 -15.35 1.21
C LEU A 280 18.07 -14.86 2.45
N LYS A 281 17.35 -14.50 3.50
CA LYS A 281 17.92 -14.29 4.84
C LYS A 281 18.28 -15.65 5.46
N SER A 282 19.16 -16.41 4.80
CA SER A 282 19.53 -17.78 5.16
C SER A 282 21.04 -17.89 5.32
N LYS A 283 21.50 -19.00 5.91
CA LYS A 283 22.93 -19.32 5.99
C LYS A 283 23.37 -19.93 4.65
N PRO A 284 24.58 -19.65 4.13
CA PRO A 284 25.03 -20.19 2.84
C PRO A 284 24.89 -21.72 2.71
N GLY A 285 25.24 -22.48 3.76
CA GLY A 285 25.10 -23.94 3.75
C GLY A 285 23.66 -24.47 3.73
N GLU A 286 22.67 -23.65 4.12
CA GLU A 286 21.26 -24.00 3.98
C GLU A 286 20.80 -23.94 2.52
N ILE A 287 21.30 -22.97 1.75
CA ILE A 287 21.00 -22.84 0.33
C ILE A 287 21.56 -24.03 -0.45
N ASP A 288 22.81 -24.42 -0.19
CA ASP A 288 23.41 -25.61 -0.81
C ASP A 288 22.62 -26.89 -0.50
N ALA A 289 22.17 -27.04 0.75
CA ALA A 289 21.34 -28.17 1.15
C ALA A 289 19.99 -28.15 0.41
N TYR A 290 19.41 -26.97 0.23
CA TYR A 290 18.16 -26.79 -0.49
C TYR A 290 18.28 -27.11 -1.98
N LEU A 291 19.34 -26.65 -2.65
CA LEU A 291 19.59 -26.96 -4.06
C LEU A 291 19.77 -28.47 -4.30
N LYS A 292 20.50 -29.15 -3.40
CA LYS A 292 20.63 -30.62 -3.43
C LYS A 292 19.28 -31.30 -3.23
N PHE A 293 18.49 -30.81 -2.27
CA PHE A 293 17.13 -31.30 -2.04
C PHE A 293 16.25 -31.17 -3.29
N LEU A 294 16.25 -30.02 -3.97
CA LEU A 294 15.46 -29.79 -5.18
C LEU A 294 15.86 -30.72 -6.33
N THR A 295 17.16 -30.97 -6.48
CA THR A 295 17.67 -31.90 -7.49
C THR A 295 17.14 -33.32 -7.24
N ASN A 296 17.08 -33.74 -5.97
CA ASN A 296 16.57 -35.06 -5.58
C ASN A 296 15.04 -35.16 -5.64
N ALA A 297 14.34 -34.10 -5.23
CA ALA A 297 12.88 -34.03 -5.28
C ALA A 297 12.35 -34.03 -6.72
N GLY A 298 13.13 -33.47 -7.66
CA GLY A 298 12.76 -33.34 -9.06
C GLY A 298 11.60 -32.36 -9.26
N ARG A 299 10.89 -32.50 -10.39
CA ARG A 299 9.69 -31.69 -10.65
C ARG A 299 8.57 -32.12 -9.70
N VAL A 300 7.85 -31.17 -9.12
CA VAL A 300 6.62 -31.43 -8.37
C VAL A 300 5.45 -30.63 -8.94
N ASP A 301 4.24 -31.10 -8.65
CA ASP A 301 3.02 -30.47 -9.15
C ASP A 301 2.52 -29.38 -8.17
N VAL A 302 2.85 -29.52 -6.87
CA VAL A 302 2.49 -28.56 -5.83
C VAL A 302 3.59 -28.38 -4.78
N VAL A 303 3.84 -27.14 -4.39
CA VAL A 303 4.69 -26.78 -3.24
C VAL A 303 3.84 -26.19 -2.11
N LEU A 304 3.98 -26.73 -0.90
CA LEU A 304 3.18 -26.36 0.26
C LEU A 304 4.02 -25.55 1.25
N ASP A 305 3.49 -24.40 1.67
CA ASP A 305 3.98 -23.67 2.83
C ASP A 305 3.48 -24.34 4.11
N GLY A 306 4.32 -25.21 4.66
CA GLY A 306 3.96 -26.12 5.73
C GLY A 306 3.49 -25.39 6.99
N LEU A 307 4.12 -24.27 7.35
CA LEU A 307 3.71 -23.49 8.52
C LEU A 307 2.45 -22.67 8.23
N ASN A 308 2.38 -21.96 7.10
CA ASN A 308 1.20 -21.15 6.78
C ASN A 308 -0.08 -22.00 6.75
N ILE A 309 0.01 -23.20 6.16
CA ILE A 309 -1.06 -24.19 6.17
C ILE A 309 -1.36 -24.68 7.59
N ALA A 310 -0.35 -25.05 8.37
CA ALA A 310 -0.55 -25.59 9.70
C ALA A 310 -1.22 -24.59 10.66
N TYR A 311 -0.91 -23.29 10.54
CA TYR A 311 -1.49 -22.22 11.35
C TYR A 311 -2.80 -21.65 10.78
N ALA A 312 -3.29 -22.18 9.66
CA ALA A 312 -4.49 -21.69 8.99
C ALA A 312 -5.77 -21.76 9.84
N ALA A 313 -5.81 -22.61 10.87
CA ALA A 313 -6.93 -22.82 11.80
C ALA A 313 -7.16 -21.71 12.85
N GLY A 314 -6.24 -20.76 12.98
CA GLY A 314 -6.31 -19.68 13.96
C GLY A 314 -5.90 -20.06 15.39
N ILE A 315 -5.61 -19.05 16.22
CA ILE A 315 -4.94 -19.14 17.52
C ILE A 315 -5.72 -19.99 18.55
N LYS A 316 -7.05 -20.05 18.45
CA LYS A 316 -7.91 -20.73 19.45
C LYS A 316 -7.83 -22.27 19.43
N LYS A 317 -7.11 -22.89 18.48
CA LYS A 317 -6.93 -24.35 18.35
C LYS A 317 -5.45 -24.74 18.17
N SER A 318 -4.52 -23.92 18.67
CA SER A 318 -3.08 -24.07 18.42
C SER A 318 -2.43 -25.18 19.26
N SER A 319 -2.49 -26.42 18.78
CA SER A 319 -1.62 -27.49 19.28
C SER A 319 -0.84 -28.11 18.13
N PRO A 320 0.38 -28.64 18.37
CA PRO A 320 1.14 -29.37 17.36
C PRO A 320 0.35 -30.52 16.70
N LYS A 321 -0.63 -31.10 17.44
CA LYS A 321 -1.54 -32.12 16.91
C LYS A 321 -2.51 -31.59 15.87
N VAL A 322 -3.08 -30.41 16.09
CA VAL A 322 -3.98 -29.77 15.11
C VAL A 322 -3.19 -29.29 13.90
N HIS A 323 -2.03 -28.65 14.12
CA HIS A 323 -1.14 -28.15 13.06
C HIS A 323 -0.67 -29.26 12.11
N SER A 324 -0.10 -30.34 12.68
CA SER A 324 0.35 -31.48 11.88
C SER A 324 -0.79 -32.22 11.19
N LYS A 325 -1.97 -32.29 11.81
CA LYS A 325 -3.16 -32.90 11.19
C LYS A 325 -3.65 -32.08 10.00
N MET A 326 -3.70 -30.76 10.13
CA MET A 326 -4.08 -29.85 9.06
C MET A 326 -3.13 -29.95 7.86
N LEU A 327 -1.83 -29.90 8.10
CA LEU A 327 -0.84 -30.09 7.04
C LEU A 327 -0.96 -31.49 6.38
N MET A 328 -1.13 -32.54 7.19
CA MET A 328 -1.32 -33.90 6.68
C MET A 328 -2.56 -34.02 5.80
N ASP A 329 -3.68 -33.39 6.15
CA ASP A 329 -4.91 -33.43 5.36
C ASP A 329 -4.76 -32.72 4.02
N VAL A 330 -4.01 -31.61 3.98
CA VAL A 330 -3.66 -30.93 2.73
C VAL A 330 -2.73 -31.78 1.87
N VAL A 331 -1.70 -32.42 2.44
CA VAL A 331 -0.85 -33.37 1.70
C VAL A 331 -1.69 -34.51 1.14
N LYS A 332 -2.57 -35.10 1.96
CA LYS A 332 -3.45 -36.21 1.57
C LYS A 332 -4.39 -35.80 0.42
N TYR A 333 -4.91 -34.57 0.43
CA TYR A 333 -5.76 -34.05 -0.64
C TYR A 333 -5.07 -34.09 -2.02
N PHE A 334 -3.81 -33.66 -2.09
CA PHE A 334 -3.04 -33.63 -3.34
C PHE A 334 -2.54 -35.01 -3.74
N VAL A 335 -2.05 -35.80 -2.79
CA VAL A 335 -1.61 -37.18 -3.04
C VAL A 335 -2.76 -38.04 -3.58
N ALA A 336 -3.98 -37.90 -3.03
CA ALA A 336 -5.17 -38.59 -3.53
C ALA A 336 -5.56 -38.22 -4.98
N ARG A 337 -5.01 -37.12 -5.51
CA ARG A 337 -5.16 -36.67 -6.90
C ARG A 337 -3.96 -37.03 -7.77
N ASN A 338 -3.08 -37.93 -7.30
CA ASN A 338 -1.84 -38.34 -7.96
C ASN A 338 -0.87 -37.17 -8.22
N MET A 339 -0.91 -36.11 -7.40
CA MET A 339 0.03 -34.99 -7.50
C MET A 339 1.27 -35.25 -6.65
N ARG A 340 2.44 -34.93 -7.21
CA ARG A 340 3.72 -34.91 -6.48
C ARG A 340 3.78 -33.66 -5.61
N VAL A 341 3.96 -33.87 -4.32
CA VAL A 341 3.91 -32.82 -3.30
C VAL A 341 5.31 -32.51 -2.78
N MET A 342 5.64 -31.22 -2.69
CA MET A 342 6.77 -30.71 -1.93
C MET A 342 6.26 -29.93 -0.72
N VAL A 343 6.89 -30.11 0.44
CA VAL A 343 6.58 -29.35 1.66
C VAL A 343 7.81 -28.57 2.08
N ILE A 344 7.67 -27.25 2.20
CA ILE A 344 8.66 -26.37 2.81
C ILE A 344 8.19 -26.07 4.24
N GLY A 345 9.02 -26.35 5.22
CA GLY A 345 8.69 -26.16 6.62
C GLY A 345 9.91 -25.81 7.47
N ARG A 346 9.78 -25.93 8.79
CA ARG A 346 10.84 -25.62 9.75
C ARG A 346 11.30 -26.83 10.55
N LYS A 347 12.55 -26.79 11.00
CA LYS A 347 13.14 -27.84 11.85
C LYS A 347 12.33 -28.15 13.10
N HIS A 348 11.66 -27.17 13.71
CA HIS A 348 10.82 -27.45 14.88
C HIS A 348 9.60 -28.34 14.56
N MET A 349 9.19 -28.48 13.29
CA MET A 349 8.09 -29.37 12.89
C MET A 349 8.43 -30.85 13.08
N VAL A 350 9.73 -31.20 13.22
CA VAL A 350 10.16 -32.58 13.52
C VAL A 350 9.59 -33.08 14.85
N THR A 351 9.35 -32.18 15.81
CA THR A 351 8.82 -32.55 17.13
C THR A 351 7.29 -32.71 17.14
N TRP A 352 6.63 -32.45 16.02
CA TRP A 352 5.18 -32.64 15.89
C TRP A 352 4.80 -34.12 15.91
N PRO A 353 3.52 -34.47 16.15
CA PRO A 353 3.09 -35.85 16.29
C PRO A 353 3.55 -36.78 15.17
N LYS A 354 4.35 -37.77 15.56
CA LYS A 354 5.05 -38.71 14.68
C LYS A 354 4.14 -39.36 13.63
N LYS A 355 2.94 -39.80 14.02
CA LYS A 355 1.98 -40.42 13.10
C LYS A 355 1.66 -39.53 11.89
N ASN A 356 1.50 -38.22 12.10
CA ASN A 356 1.16 -37.28 11.02
C ASN A 356 2.41 -36.94 10.20
N MET A 357 3.53 -36.68 10.86
CA MET A 357 4.78 -36.34 10.18
C MET A 357 5.34 -37.51 9.35
N ASP A 358 5.23 -38.76 9.85
CA ASP A 358 5.64 -39.96 9.12
C ASP A 358 4.85 -40.11 7.81
N PHE A 359 3.55 -39.78 7.80
CA PHE A 359 2.76 -39.78 6.58
C PHE A 359 3.23 -38.68 5.60
N ILE A 360 3.46 -37.47 6.11
CA ILE A 360 3.92 -36.33 5.30
C ILE A 360 5.27 -36.66 4.66
N PHE A 361 6.25 -37.13 5.43
CA PHE A 361 7.58 -37.48 4.91
C PHE A 361 7.55 -38.63 3.90
N LYS A 362 6.65 -39.61 4.07
CA LYS A 362 6.49 -40.72 3.11
C LYS A 362 5.77 -40.31 1.82
N SER A 363 4.93 -39.29 1.88
CA SER A 363 4.02 -38.93 0.78
C SER A 363 4.39 -37.61 0.10
N SER A 364 5.51 -36.99 0.49
CA SER A 364 5.98 -35.72 -0.07
C SER A 364 7.50 -35.59 0.03
N SER A 365 8.09 -34.78 -0.86
CA SER A 365 9.46 -34.30 -0.68
C SER A 365 9.45 -33.15 0.32
N THR A 366 10.00 -33.34 1.51
CA THR A 366 9.96 -32.32 2.57
C THR A 366 11.33 -31.71 2.83
N PHE A 367 11.41 -30.38 2.85
CA PHE A 367 12.57 -29.62 3.29
C PHE A 367 12.25 -28.81 4.55
N LEU A 368 13.09 -28.90 5.56
CA LEU A 368 12.92 -28.19 6.84
C LEU A 368 14.05 -27.18 7.06
N ALA A 369 13.74 -25.91 6.82
CA ALA A 369 14.64 -24.78 7.03
C ALA A 369 14.87 -24.47 8.53
N ASP A 370 15.95 -23.76 8.82
CA ASP A 370 16.26 -23.21 10.14
C ASP A 370 15.14 -22.27 10.60
N ASN A 371 14.89 -22.18 11.91
CA ASN A 371 13.78 -21.41 12.49
C ASN A 371 13.96 -19.89 12.34
N VAL A 372 15.14 -19.43 11.92
CA VAL A 372 15.45 -18.01 11.69
C VAL A 372 15.38 -17.61 10.22
N SER A 373 15.33 -18.57 9.29
CA SER A 373 15.32 -18.32 7.85
C SER A 373 13.97 -17.76 7.36
N SER A 374 13.93 -17.21 6.16
CA SER A 374 12.66 -16.83 5.51
C SER A 374 12.17 -17.98 4.63
N ASP A 375 10.91 -18.39 4.78
CA ASP A 375 10.34 -19.53 4.03
C ASP A 375 9.81 -19.12 2.65
N ASP A 376 9.30 -17.91 2.52
CA ASP A 376 8.70 -17.39 1.30
C ASP A 376 9.62 -17.50 0.07
N PRO A 377 10.92 -17.13 0.13
CA PRO A 377 11.78 -17.27 -1.03
C PRO A 377 12.10 -18.74 -1.33
N LEU A 378 12.19 -19.63 -0.33
CA LEU A 378 12.37 -21.06 -0.56
C LEU A 378 11.12 -21.65 -1.24
N LEU A 379 9.93 -21.30 -0.78
CA LEU A 379 8.66 -21.71 -1.37
C LEU A 379 8.57 -21.30 -2.85
N LEU A 380 8.80 -20.02 -3.14
CA LEU A 380 8.77 -19.47 -4.50
C LEU A 380 9.84 -20.09 -5.39
N PHE A 381 11.06 -20.25 -4.87
CA PHE A 381 12.16 -20.91 -5.57
C PHE A 381 11.78 -22.35 -5.94
N GLY A 382 11.26 -23.14 -4.98
CA GLY A 382 10.86 -24.53 -5.22
C GLY A 382 9.76 -24.65 -6.29
N ALA A 383 8.80 -23.74 -6.29
CA ALA A 383 7.74 -23.69 -7.28
C ALA A 383 8.29 -23.36 -8.69
N MET A 384 9.09 -22.29 -8.81
CA MET A 384 9.68 -21.89 -10.10
C MET A 384 10.71 -22.91 -10.62
N TYR A 385 11.44 -23.57 -9.72
CA TYR A 385 12.38 -24.63 -10.08
C TYR A 385 11.65 -25.83 -10.71
N SER A 386 10.49 -26.19 -10.15
CA SER A 386 9.68 -27.33 -10.58
C SER A 386 9.01 -27.13 -11.94
N GLY A 387 8.66 -25.88 -12.28
CA GLY A 387 8.25 -25.49 -13.63
C GLY A 387 7.03 -24.57 -13.67
N LEU A 388 6.69 -24.11 -14.87
CA LEU A 388 5.60 -23.14 -15.10
C LEU A 388 4.26 -23.63 -14.52
N GLY A 389 3.92 -24.92 -14.68
CA GLY A 389 2.64 -25.47 -14.23
C GLY A 389 2.57 -25.83 -12.75
N THR A 390 3.62 -25.61 -11.97
CA THR A 390 3.63 -25.93 -10.54
C THR A 390 2.82 -24.90 -9.75
N ILE A 391 1.86 -25.36 -8.97
CA ILE A 391 1.10 -24.51 -8.05
C ILE A 391 1.80 -24.42 -6.68
N PHE A 392 1.51 -23.38 -5.90
CA PHE A 392 1.96 -23.29 -4.53
C PHE A 392 0.85 -22.84 -3.59
N VAL A 393 0.89 -23.31 -2.35
CA VAL A 393 -0.14 -23.07 -1.35
C VAL A 393 0.42 -22.26 -0.19
N SER A 394 0.00 -21.01 -0.09
CA SER A 394 0.26 -20.11 1.05
C SER A 394 -0.78 -18.99 1.05
N ARG A 395 -1.13 -18.46 2.22
CA ARG A 395 -1.97 -17.26 2.39
C ARG A 395 -1.18 -15.94 2.32
N ASP A 396 0.16 -16.00 2.33
CA ASP A 396 0.97 -14.79 2.27
C ASP A 396 0.92 -14.19 0.84
N LEU A 397 0.74 -12.87 0.75
CA LEU A 397 0.68 -12.14 -0.51
C LEU A 397 2.08 -11.89 -1.13
N MET A 398 3.15 -12.25 -0.41
CA MET A 398 4.55 -12.12 -0.84
C MET A 398 4.94 -10.66 -1.12
N LYS A 399 4.32 -9.70 -0.44
CA LYS A 399 4.49 -8.26 -0.69
C LYS A 399 5.96 -7.84 -0.64
N SER A 400 6.69 -8.25 0.39
CA SER A 400 8.13 -7.95 0.57
C SER A 400 9.00 -8.43 -0.61
N HIS A 401 8.70 -9.59 -1.17
CA HIS A 401 9.48 -10.21 -2.25
C HIS A 401 9.25 -9.53 -3.60
N LYS A 402 8.05 -8.99 -3.84
CA LYS A 402 7.75 -8.16 -5.02
C LYS A 402 8.67 -6.94 -5.11
N PHE A 403 9.04 -6.33 -3.98
CA PHE A 403 9.95 -5.17 -3.95
C PHE A 403 11.38 -5.52 -4.34
N LEU A 404 11.82 -6.75 -4.06
CA LEU A 404 13.17 -7.19 -4.37
C LEU A 404 13.37 -7.41 -5.87
N ILE A 405 12.28 -7.67 -6.62
CA ILE A 405 12.30 -7.62 -8.08
C ILE A 405 12.35 -6.13 -8.45
N LYS A 406 13.46 -5.63 -9.00
CA LYS A 406 13.59 -4.18 -9.28
C LYS A 406 12.86 -3.75 -10.55
N GLU A 407 12.82 -4.60 -11.56
CA GLU A 407 12.27 -4.27 -12.88
C GLU A 407 10.74 -4.45 -12.89
N SER A 408 10.02 -3.43 -13.39
CA SER A 408 8.56 -3.39 -13.38
C SER A 408 7.91 -4.47 -14.25
N ASN A 409 8.51 -4.79 -15.40
CA ASN A 409 8.09 -5.89 -16.28
C ASN A 409 8.12 -7.24 -15.56
N ILE A 410 9.19 -7.55 -14.82
CA ILE A 410 9.32 -8.82 -14.10
C ILE A 410 8.32 -8.87 -12.93
N ARG A 411 8.06 -7.75 -12.25
CA ARG A 411 7.00 -7.68 -11.23
C ARG A 411 5.65 -8.05 -11.81
N GLN A 412 5.27 -7.49 -12.96
CA GLN A 412 4.01 -7.82 -13.62
C GLN A 412 3.92 -9.30 -14.04
N ILE A 413 5.02 -9.89 -14.49
CA ILE A 413 5.09 -11.32 -14.79
C ILE A 413 4.89 -12.14 -13.50
N PHE A 414 5.57 -11.77 -12.42
CA PHE A 414 5.42 -12.43 -11.11
C PHE A 414 3.97 -12.37 -10.61
N GLU A 415 3.30 -11.23 -10.75
CA GLU A 415 1.92 -11.07 -10.29
C GLU A 415 0.94 -11.93 -11.09
N ARG A 416 1.06 -11.96 -12.42
CA ARG A 416 0.26 -12.85 -13.26
C ARG A 416 0.53 -14.32 -12.96
N TRP A 417 1.79 -14.67 -12.74
CA TRP A 417 2.18 -16.03 -12.35
C TRP A 417 1.58 -16.39 -10.98
N GLN A 418 1.68 -15.50 -10.00
CA GLN A 418 1.12 -15.65 -8.66
C GLN A 418 -0.40 -15.79 -8.70
N GLN A 419 -1.10 -14.96 -9.48
CA GLN A 419 -2.55 -15.04 -9.70
C GLN A 419 -3.02 -16.42 -10.15
N LYS A 420 -2.26 -17.02 -11.07
CA LYS A 420 -2.60 -18.32 -11.65
C LYS A 420 -2.18 -19.51 -10.77
N HIS A 421 -1.07 -19.41 -10.06
CA HIS A 421 -0.43 -20.56 -9.41
C HIS A 421 -0.54 -20.57 -7.89
N GLN A 422 -0.96 -19.48 -7.25
CA GLN A 422 -1.11 -19.42 -5.79
C GLN A 422 -2.51 -19.82 -5.32
N TYR A 423 -2.55 -20.77 -4.39
CA TYR A 423 -3.78 -21.34 -3.85
C TYR A 423 -3.91 -21.04 -2.36
N TYR A 424 -5.05 -20.52 -1.94
CA TYR A 424 -5.32 -20.17 -0.54
C TYR A 424 -6.11 -21.29 0.11
N LEU A 425 -5.60 -21.80 1.22
CA LEU A 425 -6.36 -22.73 2.05
C LEU A 425 -7.52 -21.99 2.74
N LYS A 426 -8.74 -22.20 2.26
CA LYS A 426 -9.95 -21.58 2.81
C LYS A 426 -10.38 -22.28 4.09
N HIS A 427 -10.55 -23.60 4.03
CA HIS A 427 -11.01 -24.40 5.18
C HIS A 427 -10.66 -25.87 5.01
N VAL A 428 -10.43 -26.55 6.14
CA VAL A 428 -10.39 -28.01 6.25
C VAL A 428 -11.48 -28.42 7.22
N ASP A 429 -12.43 -29.24 6.78
CA ASP A 429 -13.53 -29.69 7.63
C ASP A 429 -13.12 -30.80 8.60
N ILE A 430 -14.04 -31.17 9.49
CA ILE A 430 -13.82 -32.19 10.53
C ILE A 430 -13.52 -33.58 9.89
N SER A 431 -14.01 -33.81 8.68
CA SER A 431 -13.78 -35.02 7.90
C SER A 431 -12.45 -35.02 7.13
N GLY A 432 -11.73 -33.89 7.12
CA GLY A 432 -10.47 -33.71 6.40
C GLY A 432 -10.66 -33.28 4.94
N ASN A 433 -11.85 -32.83 4.53
CA ASN A 433 -12.05 -32.26 3.20
C ASN A 433 -11.44 -30.87 3.13
N VAL A 434 -10.65 -30.64 2.09
CA VAL A 434 -9.89 -29.41 1.89
C VAL A 434 -10.55 -28.56 0.81
N THR A 435 -10.79 -27.28 1.12
CA THR A 435 -11.30 -26.29 0.16
C THR A 435 -10.25 -25.21 -0.07
N PHE A 436 -9.94 -24.97 -1.35
CA PHE A 436 -9.04 -23.90 -1.79
C PHE A 436 -9.82 -22.74 -2.41
N GLN A 437 -9.18 -21.58 -2.45
CA GLN A 437 -9.60 -20.42 -3.21
C GLN A 437 -8.42 -19.92 -4.05
N VAL A 438 -8.68 -19.55 -5.30
CA VAL A 438 -7.69 -18.88 -6.17
C VAL A 438 -7.71 -17.38 -5.83
N ILE A 439 -6.55 -16.73 -5.86
CA ILE A 439 -6.46 -15.30 -5.58
C ILE A 439 -7.18 -14.51 -6.67
N ILE A 440 -8.12 -13.68 -6.24
CA ILE A 440 -8.55 -12.50 -7.00
C ILE A 440 -7.84 -11.34 -6.30
N PHE A 441 -6.86 -10.72 -6.96
CA PHE A 441 -6.31 -9.47 -6.44
C PHE A 441 -7.44 -8.46 -6.57
N VAL A 442 -8.00 -8.05 -5.44
CA VAL A 442 -8.96 -6.95 -5.35
C VAL A 442 -8.18 -5.70 -5.05
#